data_AF-A0A3M0Y1L4-F1
#
_entry.id   AF-A0A3M0Y1L4-F1
#
_cell.length_a   1.000
_cell.length_b   1.000
_cell.length_c   1.000
_cell.angle_alpha   90.00
_cell.angle_beta   90.00
_cell.angle_gamma   90.00
#
_symmetry.space_group_name_H-M   'P 1'
#
loop_
_entity.id
_entity.type
_entity.pdbx_description
1 polymer ?
#
loop_
_entity_poly.entity_id
_entity_poly.type
_entity_poly.pdbx_seq_one_letter_code
_entity_poly.pdbx_strand_id
1 'polypeptide(L)'
;RVAACVAAMRAAVAIPVTVKTRIGIDDLDSFAYLRDFAARLFDAGCDVLIVHARKAWLGGLSPKQNRTVPPLQPERVYRLKQALPDLPVVLNGGVTSLDAAAAHLAHVDGVMIGRAAYHDPYMLAAADRRLFGDDHPVPAREAVARAMIPYIETQVAAGVPVHAVTRHMIGLFNGVPGARAWRRHLSEAACRRGAGSDPKAAGGVIEAALAAREEAARTTSRTAA
;
A
#
# COMPACT_ATOMS: atom_id res chain seq x y z
N ARG A 1 18.64 -8.73 21.62
CA ARG A 1 19.24 -8.21 20.36
C ARG A 1 18.30 -7.22 19.67
N VAL A 2 17.09 -7.60 19.23
CA VAL A 2 16.15 -6.64 18.59
C VAL A 2 15.74 -5.47 19.49
N ALA A 3 15.34 -5.72 20.74
CA ALA A 3 14.99 -4.67 21.70
C ALA A 3 16.14 -3.66 21.94
N ALA A 4 17.40 -4.13 21.97
CA ALA A 4 18.55 -3.25 22.09
C ALA A 4 18.72 -2.34 20.86
N CYS A 5 18.41 -2.82 19.65
CA CYS A 5 18.38 -1.97 18.46
C CYS A 5 17.29 -0.90 18.55
N VAL A 6 16.08 -1.26 19.02
CA VAL A 6 14.99 -0.30 19.23
C VAL A 6 15.39 0.77 20.24
N ALA A 7 15.95 0.38 21.39
CA ALA A 7 16.41 1.32 22.41
C ALA A 7 17.49 2.26 21.87
N ALA A 8 18.45 1.74 21.10
CA ALA A 8 19.49 2.55 20.47
C ALA A 8 18.91 3.54 19.44
N MET A 9 17.94 3.10 18.61
CA MET A 9 17.25 3.99 17.67
C MET A 9 16.46 5.07 18.43
N ARG A 10 15.73 4.69 19.48
CA ARG A 10 14.93 5.60 20.31
C ARG A 10 15.79 6.65 21.00
N ALA A 11 16.98 6.29 21.48
CA ALA A 11 17.92 7.23 22.07
C ALA A 11 18.51 8.22 21.03
N ALA A 12 18.56 7.83 19.75
CA ALA A 12 19.18 8.63 18.69
C ALA A 12 18.23 9.62 18.01
N VAL A 13 16.91 9.49 18.18
CA VAL A 13 15.91 10.31 17.44
C VAL A 13 14.78 10.78 18.33
N ALA A 14 14.23 11.97 18.04
CA ALA A 14 13.05 12.50 18.73
C ALA A 14 11.71 12.01 18.13
N ILE A 15 11.72 11.55 16.87
CA ILE A 15 10.53 11.02 16.20
C ILE A 15 10.15 9.63 16.74
N PRO A 16 8.90 9.18 16.55
CA PRO A 16 8.49 7.83 16.95
C PRO A 16 9.31 6.73 16.28
N VAL A 17 9.64 5.68 17.04
CA VAL A 17 10.28 4.46 16.55
C VAL A 17 9.25 3.33 16.56
N THR A 18 8.93 2.81 15.38
CA THR A 18 7.95 1.72 15.22
C THR A 18 8.60 0.44 14.74
N VAL A 19 7.99 -0.71 15.01
CA VAL A 19 8.47 -2.01 14.54
C VAL A 19 7.40 -2.69 13.68
N LYS A 20 7.81 -3.19 12.51
CA LYS A 20 6.97 -4.06 11.68
C LYS A 20 7.51 -5.49 11.67
N THR A 21 6.68 -6.44 12.09
CA THR A 21 7.08 -7.85 12.23
C THR A 21 6.02 -8.82 11.69
N ARG A 22 6.27 -10.11 11.83
CA ARG A 22 5.35 -11.23 11.59
C ARG A 22 4.97 -11.89 12.92
N ILE A 23 3.93 -12.70 12.91
CA ILE A 23 3.46 -13.45 14.10
C ILE A 23 4.41 -14.56 14.59
N GLY A 24 5.47 -14.85 13.84
CA GLY A 24 6.46 -15.89 14.16
C GLY A 24 7.39 -16.17 12.98
N ILE A 25 8.45 -16.93 13.25
CA ILE A 25 9.43 -17.41 12.26
C ILE A 25 9.65 -18.91 12.48
N ASP A 26 9.65 -19.71 11.41
CA ASP A 26 9.88 -21.16 11.48
C ASP A 26 9.09 -21.80 12.64
N ASP A 27 9.75 -22.46 13.60
CA ASP A 27 9.08 -23.08 14.75
C ASP A 27 8.89 -22.13 15.95
N LEU A 28 9.41 -20.91 15.87
CA LEU A 28 9.20 -19.84 16.84
C LEU A 28 7.92 -19.07 16.50
N ASP A 29 6.77 -19.73 16.68
CA ASP A 29 5.47 -19.16 16.35
C ASP A 29 4.40 -19.38 17.43
N SER A 30 4.79 -19.65 18.67
CA SER A 30 3.84 -19.70 19.79
C SER A 30 3.27 -18.31 20.12
N PHE A 31 2.09 -18.26 20.73
CA PHE A 31 1.52 -16.98 21.18
C PHE A 31 2.36 -16.33 22.29
N ALA A 32 2.88 -17.12 23.23
CA ALA A 32 3.76 -16.63 24.29
C ALA A 32 5.01 -15.96 23.70
N TYR A 33 5.62 -16.58 22.68
CA TYR A 33 6.76 -15.99 21.97
C TYR A 33 6.41 -14.62 21.36
N LEU A 34 5.28 -14.51 20.64
CA LEU A 34 4.84 -13.24 20.05
C LEU A 34 4.58 -12.17 21.11
N ARG A 35 3.87 -12.51 22.20
CA ARG A 35 3.56 -11.59 23.30
C ARG A 35 4.83 -11.09 23.98
N ASP A 36 5.73 -12.01 24.35
CA ASP A 36 6.95 -11.66 25.08
C ASP A 36 7.91 -10.85 24.19
N PHE A 37 7.92 -11.14 22.89
CA PHE A 37 8.63 -10.33 21.91
C PHE A 37 8.07 -8.91 21.84
N ALA A 38 6.75 -8.75 21.72
CA ALA A 38 6.09 -7.45 21.66
C ALA A 38 6.32 -6.62 22.93
N ALA A 39 6.16 -7.22 24.12
CA ALA A 39 6.40 -6.56 25.40
C ALA A 39 7.83 -6.02 25.49
N ARG A 40 8.84 -6.82 25.13
CA ARG A 40 10.25 -6.37 25.12
C ARG A 40 10.52 -5.23 24.15
N LEU A 41 9.81 -5.16 23.03
CA LEU A 41 9.94 -4.02 22.10
C LEU A 41 9.29 -2.77 22.68
N PHE A 42 8.12 -2.90 23.31
CA PHE A 42 7.42 -1.81 23.96
C PHE A 42 8.26 -1.23 25.11
N ASP A 43 8.80 -2.08 25.99
CA ASP A 43 9.70 -1.69 27.08
C ASP A 43 10.97 -0.99 26.57
N ALA A 44 11.42 -1.33 25.36
CA ALA A 44 12.57 -0.69 24.71
C ALA A 44 12.24 0.67 24.06
N GLY A 45 10.99 1.13 24.15
CA GLY A 45 10.53 2.40 23.59
C GLY A 45 9.99 2.30 22.17
N CYS A 46 9.47 1.14 21.75
CA CYS A 46 8.71 1.03 20.50
C CYS A 46 7.33 1.69 20.65
N ASP A 47 7.03 2.71 19.86
CA ASP A 47 5.77 3.45 19.94
C ASP A 47 4.57 2.69 19.33
N VAL A 48 4.79 1.94 18.24
CA VAL A 48 3.74 1.19 17.54
C VAL A 48 4.28 -0.13 17.00
N LEU A 49 3.52 -1.21 17.19
CA LEU A 49 3.83 -2.52 16.62
C LEU A 49 2.91 -2.86 15.45
N ILE A 50 3.46 -2.96 14.24
CA ILE A 50 2.75 -3.39 13.04
C ILE A 50 2.98 -4.89 12.82
N VAL A 51 1.93 -5.70 12.88
CA VAL A 51 2.04 -7.16 12.80
C VAL A 51 1.42 -7.67 11.51
N HIS A 52 2.25 -8.20 10.62
CA HIS A 52 1.75 -9.03 9.54
C HIS A 52 1.25 -10.36 10.12
N ALA A 53 -0.05 -10.64 9.96
CA ALA A 53 -0.76 -11.78 10.52
C ALA A 53 -0.38 -13.15 9.91
N ARG A 54 0.88 -13.34 9.50
CA ARG A 54 1.39 -14.55 8.86
C ARG A 54 2.80 -14.80 9.35
N LYS A 55 3.14 -16.04 9.69
CA LYS A 55 4.53 -16.42 10.03
C LYS A 55 5.45 -16.32 8.81
N ALA A 56 6.74 -16.18 9.01
CA ALA A 56 7.72 -16.41 7.94
C ALA A 56 8.29 -17.82 8.05
N TRP A 57 8.53 -18.45 6.91
CA TRP A 57 9.43 -19.60 6.81
C TRP A 57 10.71 -19.12 6.14
N LEU A 58 11.80 -19.12 6.89
CA LEU A 58 13.10 -18.64 6.41
C LEU A 58 13.75 -19.67 5.48
N GLY A 59 13.45 -20.94 5.68
CA GLY A 59 13.82 -22.04 4.79
C GLY A 59 12.71 -22.41 3.80
N GLY A 60 13.10 -22.85 2.60
CA GLY A 60 12.23 -23.57 1.66
C GLY A 60 11.22 -22.75 0.85
N LEU A 61 10.99 -21.47 1.17
CA LEU A 61 10.06 -20.61 0.41
C LEU A 61 10.69 -19.31 -0.09
N SER A 62 10.36 -18.94 -1.33
CA SER A 62 10.67 -17.61 -1.87
C SER A 62 9.91 -16.48 -1.13
N PRO A 63 10.37 -15.20 -1.22
CA PRO A 63 9.65 -14.06 -0.67
C PRO A 63 8.22 -13.88 -1.20
N LYS A 64 7.93 -14.35 -2.42
CA LYS A 64 6.57 -14.36 -2.99
C LYS A 64 5.71 -15.43 -2.29
N GLN A 65 6.22 -16.64 -2.17
CA GLN A 65 5.53 -17.74 -1.47
C GLN A 65 5.31 -17.43 0.00
N ASN A 66 6.27 -16.79 0.68
CA ASN A 66 6.11 -16.33 2.07
C ASN A 66 4.96 -15.32 2.27
N ARG A 67 4.39 -14.77 1.19
CA ARG A 67 3.23 -13.87 1.20
C ARG A 67 1.92 -14.54 0.76
N THR A 68 1.97 -15.79 0.29
CA THR A 68 0.78 -16.55 -0.19
C THR A 68 0.60 -17.92 0.47
N VAL A 69 1.66 -18.65 0.81
CA VAL A 69 1.62 -20.02 1.34
C VAL A 69 1.23 -20.13 2.84
N PRO A 70 1.95 -19.56 3.84
CA PRO A 70 1.52 -19.75 5.24
C PRO A 70 0.16 -19.06 5.48
N PRO A 71 -0.77 -19.64 6.25
CA PRO A 71 -2.09 -19.05 6.43
C PRO A 71 -2.05 -17.71 7.18
N LEU A 72 -3.04 -16.87 6.91
CA LEU A 72 -3.28 -15.67 7.71
C LEU A 72 -3.96 -16.06 9.03
N GLN A 73 -3.56 -15.42 10.12
CA GLN A 73 -4.06 -15.65 11.47
C GLN A 73 -4.32 -14.29 12.17
N PRO A 74 -5.29 -13.49 11.69
CA PRO A 74 -5.59 -12.17 12.25
C PRO A 74 -5.98 -12.22 13.74
N GLU A 75 -6.67 -13.29 14.16
CA GLU A 75 -7.05 -13.55 15.55
C GLU A 75 -5.87 -13.50 16.53
N ARG A 76 -4.68 -13.88 16.09
CA ARG A 76 -3.47 -13.81 16.93
C ARG A 76 -3.04 -12.38 17.21
N VAL A 77 -3.28 -11.46 16.26
CA VAL A 77 -2.99 -10.04 16.40
C VAL A 77 -4.02 -9.39 17.32
N TYR A 78 -5.30 -9.79 17.23
CA TYR A 78 -6.33 -9.34 18.17
C TYR A 78 -6.02 -9.78 19.60
N ARG A 79 -5.66 -11.06 19.78
CA ARG A 79 -5.25 -11.59 21.07
C ARG A 79 -4.02 -10.88 21.62
N LEU A 80 -3.10 -10.43 20.76
CA LEU A 80 -1.95 -9.63 21.16
C LEU A 80 -2.39 -8.26 21.70
N LYS A 81 -3.28 -7.55 20.99
CA LYS A 81 -3.84 -6.27 21.46
C LYS A 81 -4.56 -6.42 22.80
N GLN A 82 -5.34 -7.48 22.97
CA GLN A 82 -6.01 -7.78 24.25
C GLN A 82 -5.01 -8.04 25.39
N ALA A 83 -3.89 -8.70 25.10
CA ALA A 83 -2.87 -9.02 26.10
C ALA A 83 -1.96 -7.84 26.47
N LEU A 84 -1.82 -6.86 25.57
CA LEU A 84 -1.00 -5.65 25.75
C LEU A 84 -1.83 -4.42 25.36
N PRO A 85 -2.83 -4.03 26.16
CA PRO A 85 -3.79 -2.98 25.79
C PRO A 85 -3.14 -1.62 25.57
N ASP A 86 -2.05 -1.33 26.30
CA ASP A 86 -1.33 -0.05 26.21
C ASP A 86 -0.40 0.05 25.00
N LEU A 87 -0.10 -1.06 24.33
CA LEU A 87 0.69 -1.07 23.10
C LEU A 87 -0.22 -0.81 21.89
N PRO A 88 0.02 0.24 21.08
CA PRO A 88 -0.65 0.39 19.80
C PRO A 88 -0.26 -0.73 18.83
N VAL A 89 -1.25 -1.49 18.36
CA VAL A 89 -1.08 -2.62 17.44
C VAL A 89 -1.77 -2.34 16.12
N VAL A 90 -1.02 -2.43 15.02
CA VAL A 90 -1.53 -2.27 13.66
C VAL A 90 -1.54 -3.62 12.94
N LEU A 91 -2.72 -4.07 12.50
CA LEU A 91 -2.85 -5.31 11.74
C LEU A 91 -2.42 -5.13 10.28
N ASN A 92 -1.68 -6.11 9.75
CA ASN A 92 -1.31 -6.19 8.35
C ASN A 92 -1.51 -7.60 7.78
N GLY A 93 -1.80 -7.69 6.48
CA GLY A 93 -1.84 -8.93 5.73
C GLY A 93 -3.25 -9.38 5.40
N GLY A 94 -3.53 -9.56 4.10
CA GLY A 94 -4.84 -10.06 3.62
C GLY A 94 -5.96 -9.03 3.51
N VAL A 95 -5.75 -7.80 3.97
CA VAL A 95 -6.76 -6.74 3.86
C VAL A 95 -6.84 -6.23 2.43
N THR A 96 -8.01 -6.36 1.80
CA THR A 96 -8.24 -6.05 0.38
C THR A 96 -9.34 -5.01 0.12
N SER A 97 -10.04 -4.55 1.15
CA SER A 97 -11.08 -3.52 1.04
C SER A 97 -11.12 -2.62 2.28
N LEU A 98 -11.77 -1.47 2.16
CA LEU A 98 -12.06 -0.61 3.32
C LEU A 98 -13.08 -1.24 4.28
N ASP A 99 -13.98 -2.11 3.78
CA ASP A 99 -14.90 -2.88 4.64
C ASP A 99 -14.12 -3.86 5.52
N ALA A 100 -13.17 -4.59 4.93
CA ALA A 100 -12.30 -5.48 5.68
C ALA A 100 -11.42 -4.70 6.68
N ALA A 101 -10.92 -3.53 6.29
CA ALA A 101 -10.19 -2.65 7.20
C ALA A 101 -11.06 -2.21 8.40
N ALA A 102 -12.28 -1.74 8.15
CA ALA A 102 -13.22 -1.35 9.20
C ALA A 102 -13.55 -2.52 10.16
N ALA A 103 -13.73 -3.73 9.63
CA ALA A 103 -13.95 -4.91 10.45
C ALA A 103 -12.75 -5.22 11.37
N HIS A 104 -11.52 -5.09 10.86
CA HIS A 104 -10.31 -5.27 11.67
C HIS A 104 -10.16 -4.17 12.73
N LEU A 105 -10.50 -2.91 12.42
CA LEU A 105 -10.41 -1.78 13.34
C LEU A 105 -11.30 -1.90 14.58
N ALA A 106 -12.28 -2.81 14.58
CA ALA A 106 -13.04 -3.16 15.79
C ALA A 106 -12.22 -3.91 16.85
N HIS A 107 -11.02 -4.40 16.50
CA HIS A 107 -10.20 -5.27 17.35
C HIS A 107 -8.77 -4.75 17.59
N VAL A 108 -8.29 -3.79 16.79
CA VAL A 108 -6.92 -3.28 16.82
C VAL A 108 -6.91 -1.77 16.58
N ASP A 109 -5.81 -1.10 16.91
CA ASP A 109 -5.69 0.36 16.82
C ASP A 109 -5.49 0.88 15.39
N GLY A 110 -5.08 0.01 14.46
CA GLY A 110 -4.86 0.40 13.08
C GLY A 110 -4.80 -0.77 12.10
N VAL A 111 -4.91 -0.44 10.81
CA VAL A 111 -4.81 -1.42 9.71
C VAL A 111 -3.87 -0.89 8.63
N MET A 112 -2.94 -1.75 8.19
CA MET A 112 -2.04 -1.47 7.08
C MET A 112 -2.43 -2.29 5.85
N ILE A 113 -2.75 -1.60 4.75
CA ILE A 113 -3.04 -2.20 3.45
C ILE A 113 -1.80 -2.09 2.56
N GLY A 114 -1.39 -3.21 1.97
CA GLY A 114 -0.21 -3.28 1.09
C GLY A 114 -0.58 -3.51 -0.38
N ARG A 115 -0.56 -4.78 -0.79
CA ARG A 115 -0.77 -5.18 -2.20
C ARG A 115 -2.05 -4.61 -2.82
N ALA A 116 -3.16 -4.59 -2.08
CA ALA A 116 -4.43 -4.09 -2.59
C ALA A 116 -4.34 -2.60 -2.96
N ALA A 117 -3.77 -1.77 -2.09
CA ALA A 117 -3.55 -0.34 -2.35
C ALA A 117 -2.61 -0.09 -3.54
N TYR A 118 -1.63 -0.96 -3.78
CA TYR A 118 -0.76 -0.83 -4.95
C TYR A 118 -1.45 -1.29 -6.25
N HIS A 119 -2.25 -2.36 -6.18
CA HIS A 119 -2.98 -2.88 -7.34
C HIS A 119 -4.13 -1.96 -7.73
N ASP A 120 -4.94 -1.51 -6.79
CA ASP A 120 -6.07 -0.61 -7.01
C ASP A 120 -6.00 0.56 -6.03
N PRO A 121 -5.15 1.58 -6.29
CA PRO A 121 -4.97 2.71 -5.37
C PRO A 121 -6.26 3.50 -5.14
N TYR A 122 -7.17 3.51 -6.12
CA TYR A 122 -8.41 4.27 -5.99
C TYR A 122 -9.38 3.66 -4.98
N MET A 123 -9.16 2.41 -4.52
CA MET A 123 -9.89 1.86 -3.37
C MET A 123 -9.79 2.75 -2.12
N LEU A 124 -8.69 3.51 -2.00
CA LEU A 124 -8.43 4.39 -0.86
C LEU A 124 -9.07 5.77 -1.01
N ALA A 125 -9.63 6.11 -2.18
CA ALA A 125 -10.21 7.43 -2.41
C ALA A 125 -11.42 7.72 -1.50
N ALA A 126 -12.03 6.67 -0.91
CA ALA A 126 -13.11 6.79 0.05
C ALA A 126 -12.64 6.64 1.52
N ALA A 127 -11.34 6.48 1.79
CA ALA A 127 -10.83 6.23 3.13
C ALA A 127 -11.05 7.44 4.06
N ASP A 128 -10.78 8.65 3.58
CA ASP A 128 -10.92 9.92 4.31
C ASP A 128 -12.30 10.03 4.97
N ARG A 129 -13.36 9.94 4.18
CA ARG A 129 -14.74 9.96 4.68
C ARG A 129 -15.07 8.74 5.55
N ARG A 130 -14.68 7.55 5.12
CA ARG A 130 -15.14 6.30 5.76
C ARG A 130 -14.47 5.98 7.08
N LEU A 131 -13.22 6.40 7.27
CA LEU A 131 -12.38 5.99 8.38
C LEU A 131 -11.83 7.17 9.19
N PHE A 132 -11.76 8.37 8.60
CA PHE A 132 -11.14 9.54 9.24
C PHE A 132 -12.14 10.67 9.54
N GLY A 133 -13.41 10.51 9.17
CA GLY A 133 -14.44 11.54 9.39
C GLY A 133 -14.22 12.80 8.55
N ASP A 134 -13.51 12.67 7.43
CA ASP A 134 -13.22 13.76 6.53
C ASP A 134 -14.16 13.73 5.31
N ASP A 135 -15.10 14.67 5.27
CA ASP A 135 -16.16 14.76 4.27
C ASP A 135 -15.76 15.46 2.96
N HIS A 136 -14.46 15.70 2.71
CA HIS A 136 -14.05 16.23 1.40
C HIS A 136 -14.53 15.33 0.24
N PRO A 137 -14.95 15.92 -0.90
CA PRO A 137 -15.42 15.15 -2.03
C PRO A 137 -14.36 14.19 -2.56
N VAL A 138 -14.76 12.93 -2.78
CA VAL A 138 -13.89 11.92 -3.40
C VAL A 138 -13.48 12.39 -4.80
N PRO A 139 -12.18 12.62 -5.06
CA PRO A 139 -11.73 13.17 -6.33
C PRO A 139 -11.94 12.15 -7.45
N ALA A 140 -12.46 12.59 -8.60
CA ALA A 140 -12.56 11.75 -9.78
C ALA A 140 -11.19 11.19 -10.20
N ARG A 141 -11.14 9.96 -10.72
CA ARG A 141 -9.89 9.31 -11.18
C ARG A 141 -9.13 10.18 -12.19
N GLU A 142 -9.87 10.85 -13.08
CA GLU A 142 -9.32 11.76 -14.09
C GLU A 142 -8.67 12.99 -13.44
N ALA A 143 -9.26 13.52 -12.37
CA ALA A 143 -8.66 14.62 -11.60
C ALA A 143 -7.39 14.17 -10.89
N VAL A 144 -7.40 12.98 -10.27
CA VAL A 144 -6.19 12.37 -9.66
C VAL A 144 -5.09 12.17 -10.71
N ALA A 145 -5.43 11.68 -11.89
CA ALA A 145 -4.48 11.50 -12.99
C ALA A 145 -3.85 12.84 -13.40
N ARG A 146 -4.66 13.88 -13.61
CA ARG A 146 -4.18 15.22 -14.00
C ARG A 146 -3.35 15.89 -12.93
N ALA A 147 -3.67 15.68 -11.65
CA ALA A 147 -2.87 16.20 -10.54
C ALA A 147 -1.43 15.65 -10.53
N MET A 148 -1.16 14.52 -11.20
CA MET A 148 0.19 13.97 -11.35
C MET A 148 1.00 14.65 -12.46
N ILE A 149 0.39 15.46 -13.35
CA ILE A 149 1.10 16.10 -14.46
C ILE A 149 2.22 17.02 -13.96
N PRO A 150 1.99 17.99 -13.05
CA PRO A 150 3.07 18.87 -12.57
C PRO A 150 4.18 18.10 -11.86
N TYR A 151 3.84 17.01 -11.14
CA TYR A 151 4.82 16.14 -10.52
C TYR A 151 5.68 15.42 -11.57
N ILE A 152 5.06 14.86 -12.61
CA ILE A 152 5.78 14.20 -13.72
C ILE A 152 6.71 15.19 -14.42
N GLU A 153 6.23 16.40 -14.73
CA GLU A 153 7.04 17.46 -15.34
C GLU A 153 8.25 17.81 -14.49
N THR A 154 8.06 17.98 -13.18
CA THR A 154 9.15 18.27 -12.23
C THR A 154 10.17 17.14 -12.17
N GLN A 155 9.72 15.88 -12.09
CA GLN A 155 10.62 14.73 -12.02
C GLN A 155 11.42 14.57 -13.31
N VAL A 156 10.78 14.75 -14.47
CA VAL A 156 11.45 14.66 -15.77
C VAL A 156 12.46 15.80 -15.96
N ALA A 157 12.14 17.02 -15.51
CA ALA A 157 13.10 18.13 -15.50
C ALA A 157 14.36 17.81 -14.65
N ALA A 158 14.20 16.99 -13.61
CA ALA A 158 15.30 16.49 -12.78
C ALA A 158 16.00 15.23 -13.36
N GLY A 159 15.67 14.81 -14.58
CA GLY A 159 16.29 13.66 -15.26
C GLY A 159 15.68 12.31 -14.87
N VAL A 160 14.57 12.28 -14.12
CA VAL A 160 13.86 11.03 -13.81
C VAL A 160 13.07 10.58 -15.03
N PRO A 161 13.26 9.34 -15.53
CA PRO A 161 12.48 8.85 -16.66
C PRO A 161 10.98 8.86 -16.34
N VAL A 162 10.14 9.35 -17.27
CA VAL A 162 8.67 9.39 -17.11
C VAL A 162 8.07 8.06 -16.65
N HIS A 163 8.60 6.94 -17.15
CA HIS A 163 8.17 5.59 -16.77
C HIS A 163 8.33 5.31 -15.26
N ALA A 164 9.37 5.85 -14.62
CA ALA A 164 9.61 5.65 -13.20
C ALA A 164 8.46 6.19 -12.34
N VAL A 165 7.70 7.17 -12.86
CA VAL A 165 6.46 7.67 -12.24
C VAL A 165 5.25 6.91 -12.77
N THR A 166 5.03 6.87 -14.09
CA THR A 166 3.77 6.38 -14.67
C THR A 166 3.49 4.90 -14.40
N ARG A 167 4.51 4.07 -14.17
CA ARG A 167 4.33 2.65 -13.81
C ARG A 167 3.52 2.46 -12.52
N HIS A 168 3.55 3.45 -11.63
CA HIS A 168 2.81 3.43 -10.37
C HIS A 168 1.36 3.92 -10.51
N MET A 169 1.00 4.48 -11.67
CA MET A 169 -0.35 4.97 -11.97
C MET A 169 -1.20 3.95 -12.74
N ILE A 170 -0.62 2.82 -13.15
CA ILE A 170 -1.31 1.77 -13.94
C ILE A 170 -2.59 1.27 -13.26
N GLY A 171 -2.60 1.17 -11.93
CA GLY A 171 -3.74 0.67 -11.17
C GLY A 171 -4.92 1.63 -11.02
N LEU A 172 -4.76 2.91 -11.38
CA LEU A 172 -5.74 3.97 -11.07
C LEU A 172 -7.16 3.68 -11.61
N PHE A 173 -7.24 3.10 -12.81
CA PHE A 173 -8.50 2.74 -13.47
C PHE A 173 -8.78 1.24 -13.44
N ASN A 174 -8.25 0.48 -12.47
CA ASN A 174 -8.59 -0.94 -12.38
C ASN A 174 -10.10 -1.15 -12.17
N GLY A 175 -10.63 -2.19 -12.82
CA GLY A 175 -12.05 -2.57 -12.71
C GLY A 175 -13.05 -1.67 -13.45
N VAL A 176 -12.61 -0.62 -14.18
CA VAL A 176 -13.52 0.27 -14.92
C VAL A 176 -13.35 0.18 -16.44
N PRO A 177 -14.36 0.57 -17.25
CA PRO A 177 -14.23 0.63 -18.70
C PRO A 177 -13.01 1.44 -19.17
N GLY A 178 -12.35 0.94 -20.21
CA GLY A 178 -11.12 1.53 -20.77
C GLY A 178 -9.83 1.26 -19.97
N ALA A 179 -9.86 0.56 -18.84
CA ALA A 179 -8.68 0.28 -18.00
C ALA A 179 -7.48 -0.33 -18.76
N ARG A 180 -7.77 -1.22 -19.72
CA ARG A 180 -6.74 -1.84 -20.56
C ARG A 180 -6.03 -0.83 -21.45
N ALA A 181 -6.78 0.11 -22.04
CA ALA A 181 -6.22 1.18 -22.86
C ALA A 181 -5.34 2.11 -22.02
N TRP A 182 -5.84 2.55 -20.84
CA TRP A 182 -5.04 3.31 -19.87
C TRP A 182 -3.70 2.65 -19.57
N ARG A 183 -3.73 1.38 -19.14
CA ARG A 183 -2.52 0.61 -18.83
C ARG A 183 -1.57 0.50 -20.02
N ARG A 184 -2.10 0.20 -21.21
CA ARG A 184 -1.30 0.08 -22.43
C ARG A 184 -0.58 1.39 -22.75
N HIS A 185 -1.30 2.51 -22.74
CA HIS A 185 -0.72 3.82 -23.05
C HIS A 185 0.40 4.20 -22.08
N LEU A 186 0.23 3.98 -20.77
CA LEU A 186 1.28 4.26 -19.79
C LEU A 186 2.50 3.34 -19.94
N SER A 187 2.28 2.06 -20.23
CA SER A 187 3.38 1.10 -20.46
C SER A 187 4.16 1.39 -21.74
N GLU A 188 3.49 1.82 -22.81
CA GLU A 188 4.12 2.12 -24.10
C GLU A 188 4.79 3.50 -24.13
N ALA A 189 4.28 4.47 -23.36
CA ALA A 189 4.92 5.78 -23.20
C ALA A 189 6.37 5.66 -22.68
N ALA A 190 6.68 4.61 -21.91
CA ALA A 190 8.02 4.29 -21.46
C ALA A 190 9.02 3.99 -22.59
N CYS A 191 8.53 3.52 -23.75
CA CYS A 191 9.34 3.05 -24.86
C CYS A 191 9.57 4.13 -25.94
N ARG A 192 8.93 5.29 -25.85
CA ARG A 192 9.12 6.37 -26.83
C ARG A 192 10.47 7.07 -26.60
N ARG A 193 11.40 6.92 -27.55
CA ARG A 193 12.66 7.68 -27.59
C ARG A 193 12.35 9.18 -27.52
N GLY A 194 12.97 9.89 -26.58
CA GLY A 194 12.79 11.34 -26.40
C GLY A 194 11.60 11.79 -25.53
N ALA A 195 10.66 10.90 -25.18
CA ALA A 195 9.51 11.25 -24.32
C ALA A 195 9.87 11.43 -22.84
N GLY A 196 11.12 11.13 -22.46
CA GLY A 196 11.63 11.26 -21.08
C GLY A 196 12.58 12.44 -20.87
N SER A 197 12.76 13.33 -21.86
CA SER A 197 13.69 14.47 -21.76
C SER A 197 13.02 15.84 -21.85
N ASP A 198 11.77 15.92 -22.34
CA ASP A 198 10.97 17.15 -22.30
C ASP A 198 9.85 17.01 -21.23
N PRO A 199 9.85 17.85 -20.19
CA PRO A 199 8.79 17.89 -19.19
C PRO A 199 7.39 17.98 -19.77
N LYS A 200 7.13 18.89 -20.73
CA LYS A 200 5.77 19.11 -21.25
C LYS A 200 5.26 17.91 -22.03
N ALA A 201 6.12 17.30 -22.86
CA ALA A 201 5.80 16.05 -23.54
C ALA A 201 5.50 14.91 -22.55
N ALA A 202 6.20 14.86 -21.41
CA ALA A 202 5.94 13.87 -20.37
C ALA A 202 4.59 14.11 -19.66
N GLY A 203 4.21 15.36 -19.41
CA GLY A 203 2.87 15.72 -18.91
C GLY A 203 1.76 15.26 -19.86
N GLY A 204 1.97 15.45 -21.16
CA GLY A 204 1.04 15.01 -22.22
C GLY A 204 0.77 13.50 -22.27
N VAL A 205 1.62 12.66 -21.66
CA VAL A 205 1.38 11.21 -21.54
C VAL A 205 0.09 10.91 -20.80
N ILE A 206 -0.22 11.68 -19.75
CA ILE A 206 -1.43 11.49 -18.94
C ILE A 206 -2.68 11.82 -19.76
N GLU A 207 -2.69 12.97 -20.43
CA GLU A 207 -3.85 13.36 -21.26
C GLU A 207 -4.07 12.38 -22.42
N ALA A 208 -3.00 11.92 -23.07
CA ALA A 208 -3.10 10.89 -24.10
C ALA A 208 -3.66 9.56 -23.56
N ALA A 209 -3.25 9.16 -22.35
CA ALA A 209 -3.76 7.95 -21.72
C ALA A 209 -5.23 8.08 -21.28
N LEU A 210 -5.65 9.27 -20.82
CA LEU A 210 -7.04 9.58 -20.49
C LEU A 210 -7.92 9.54 -21.75
N ALA A 211 -7.49 10.20 -22.83
CA ALA A 211 -8.22 10.21 -24.11
C ALA A 211 -8.42 8.80 -24.68
N ALA A 212 -7.35 7.99 -24.71
CA ALA A 212 -7.42 6.62 -25.20
C ALA A 212 -8.31 5.71 -24.34
N ARG A 213 -8.34 5.95 -23.02
CA ARG A 213 -9.26 5.25 -22.12
C ARG A 213 -10.71 5.61 -22.45
N GLU A 214 -11.01 6.90 -22.59
CA GLU A 214 -12.37 7.38 -22.87
C GLU A 214 -12.91 6.84 -24.20
N GLU A 215 -12.08 6.87 -25.25
CA GLU A 215 -12.41 6.27 -26.55
C GLU A 215 -12.72 4.78 -26.42
N ALA A 216 -11.86 4.00 -25.75
CA ALA A 216 -12.07 2.59 -25.53
C ALA A 216 -13.35 2.29 -24.72
N ALA A 217 -13.64 3.11 -23.70
CA ALA A 217 -14.83 2.97 -22.87
C ALA A 217 -16.13 3.20 -23.67
N ARG A 218 -16.16 4.21 -24.56
CA ARG A 218 -17.31 4.47 -25.45
C ARG A 218 -17.58 3.31 -26.40
N THR A 219 -16.52 2.72 -26.97
CA THR A 219 -16.64 1.58 -27.88
C THR A 219 -17.22 0.36 -27.19
N THR A 220 -16.74 0.04 -25.97
CA THR A 220 -17.28 -1.09 -25.17
C THR A 220 -18.76 -0.90 -24.82
N SER A 221 -19.17 0.33 -24.47
CA SER A 221 -20.57 0.62 -24.14
C SER A 221 -21.51 0.47 -25.35
N ARG A 222 -21.03 0.72 -26.57
CA ARG A 222 -21.80 0.58 -27.81
C ARG A 222 -21.92 -0.87 -28.30
N THR A 223 -21.00 -1.75 -27.89
CA THR A 223 -21.04 -3.18 -28.27
C THR A 223 -21.84 -4.03 -27.29
N ALA A 224 -22.12 -3.48 -26.10
CA ALA A 224 -22.89 -4.14 -25.04
C ALA A 224 -24.38 -3.74 -25.02
N ALA A 225 -24.79 -2.79 -25.87
CA ALA A 225 -26.16 -2.37 -26.09
C ALA A 225 -26.69 -2.97 -27.40
#